data_AF-A0A2R6BBJ0-F1
#
_entry.id   AF-A0A2R6BBJ0-F1
#
_cell.length_a   1.000
_cell.length_b   1.000
_cell.length_c   1.000
_cell.angle_alpha   90.00
_cell.angle_beta   90.00
_cell.angle_gamma   90.00
#
_symmetry.space_group_name_H-M   'P 1'
#
loop_
_entity.id
_entity.type
_entity.pdbx_description
1 polymer ?
#
loop_
_entity_poly.entity_id
_entity_poly.type
_entity_poly.pdbx_seq_one_letter_code
_entity_poly.pdbx_strand_id
1 'polypeptide(L)'
;MPIKFECKVTAIHPAFDANGNEYVCVEFSYESTQQPAVLTLPPEAPPEAKAFLPLLQSIPKAFLRPVKTYSNRLTIYLTPEEWDNLPTPYRVGDTFTVTIEQNGEILVKQA
;
A
#
# COMPACT_ATOMS: atom_id res chain seq x y z
N MET A 1 -15.16 15.35 12.47
CA MET A 1 -15.02 13.93 12.82
C MET A 1 -13.58 13.52 12.57
N PRO A 2 -12.94 12.72 13.44
CA PRO A 2 -11.58 12.26 13.20
C PRO A 2 -11.53 11.31 12.00
N ILE A 3 -10.47 11.40 11.19
CA ILE A 3 -10.22 10.47 10.09
C ILE A 3 -9.47 9.28 10.68
N LYS A 4 -9.94 8.06 10.42
CA LYS A 4 -9.30 6.82 10.90
C LYS A 4 -9.09 5.85 9.75
N PHE A 5 -7.90 5.28 9.64
CA PHE A 5 -7.60 4.22 8.67
C PHE A 5 -6.57 3.24 9.20
N GLU A 6 -6.61 2.01 8.68
CA GLU A 6 -5.62 0.99 8.96
C GLU A 6 -4.54 0.97 7.88
N CYS A 7 -3.31 0.68 8.31
CA CYS A 7 -2.15 0.54 7.45
C CYS A 7 -1.20 -0.51 8.01
N LYS A 8 -0.41 -1.11 7.13
CA LYS A 8 0.61 -2.10 7.46
C LYS A 8 1.98 -1.51 7.15
N VAL A 9 2.97 -1.80 7.99
CA VAL A 9 4.37 -1.49 7.66
C VAL A 9 4.81 -2.44 6.54
N THR A 10 5.12 -1.87 5.37
CA THR A 10 5.51 -2.63 4.18
C THR A 10 6.99 -2.56 3.90
N ALA A 11 7.66 -1.48 4.32
CA ALA A 11 9.09 -1.30 4.15
C ALA A 11 9.70 -0.50 5.32
N ILE A 12 10.94 -0.85 5.65
CA ILE A 12 11.83 -0.10 6.55
C ILE A 12 13.19 -0.09 5.87
N HIS A 13 13.74 1.08 5.60
CA HIS A 13 15.02 1.20 4.88
C HIS A 13 15.71 2.54 5.18
N PRO A 14 17.04 2.65 4.97
CA PRO A 14 17.72 3.94 5.06
C PRO A 14 17.24 4.89 3.95
N ALA A 15 17.24 6.18 4.24
CA ALA A 15 16.96 7.28 3.33
C ALA A 15 17.91 8.44 3.63
N PHE A 16 18.19 9.26 2.62
CA PHE A 16 19.13 10.37 2.73
C PHE A 16 18.50 11.65 2.21
N ASP A 17 18.71 12.74 2.92
CA ASP A 17 18.32 14.07 2.42
C ASP A 17 19.34 14.60 1.38
N ALA A 18 19.07 15.78 0.84
CA ALA A 18 19.96 16.43 -0.13
C ALA A 18 21.35 16.79 0.43
N ASN A 19 21.50 16.82 1.76
CA ASN A 19 22.74 17.13 2.44
C ASN A 19 23.52 15.86 2.84
N GLY A 20 22.96 14.68 2.59
CA GLY A 20 23.55 13.39 2.97
C GLY A 20 23.29 12.97 4.41
N ASN A 21 22.37 13.63 5.12
CA ASN A 21 21.95 13.18 6.45
C ASN A 21 21.15 11.87 6.32
N GLU A 22 21.48 10.89 7.15
CA GLU A 22 20.82 9.58 7.16
C GLU A 22 19.55 9.59 8.01
N TYR A 23 18.53 8.89 7.52
CA TYR A 23 17.26 8.64 8.20
C TYR A 23 16.85 7.18 8.01
N VAL A 24 16.09 6.64 8.96
CA VAL A 24 15.32 5.42 8.81
C VAL A 24 13.93 5.78 8.31
N CYS A 25 13.61 5.39 7.08
CA CYS A 25 12.30 5.52 6.46
C CYS A 25 11.42 4.32 6.84
N VAL A 26 10.22 4.59 7.35
CA VAL A 26 9.20 3.57 7.62
C VAL A 26 7.97 3.88 6.78
N GLU A 27 7.59 2.93 5.92
CA GLU A 27 6.44 3.07 5.03
C GLU A 27 5.22 2.30 5.55
N PHE A 28 4.13 3.05 5.76
CA PHE A 28 2.84 2.51 6.16
C PHE A 28 1.89 2.55 4.97
N SER A 29 1.53 1.37 4.48
CA SER A 29 0.69 1.23 3.28
C SER A 29 -0.61 0.51 3.61
N TYR A 30 -1.66 0.83 2.88
CA TYR A 30 -2.86 -0.01 2.86
C TYR A 30 -2.80 -0.96 1.67
N GLU A 31 -3.41 -2.14 1.82
CA GLU A 31 -3.64 -3.03 0.69
C GLU A 31 -4.76 -2.45 -0.15
N SER A 32 -4.42 -1.91 -1.32
CA SER A 32 -5.40 -1.34 -2.24
C SER A 32 -6.27 -2.46 -2.79
N THR A 33 -7.58 -2.34 -2.57
CA THR A 33 -8.58 -3.19 -3.22
C THR A 33 -8.61 -2.85 -4.70
N GLN A 34 -7.81 -3.56 -5.50
CA GLN A 34 -7.99 -3.51 -6.95
C GLN A 34 -9.30 -4.18 -7.32
N GLN A 35 -10.06 -3.55 -8.22
CA GLN A 35 -11.15 -4.23 -8.90
C GLN A 35 -10.54 -5.41 -9.67
N PRO A 36 -11.17 -6.59 -9.67
CA PRO A 36 -10.72 -7.71 -10.47
C PRO A 36 -10.52 -7.25 -11.91
N ALA A 37 -9.39 -7.59 -12.52
CA ALA A 37 -9.16 -7.30 -13.92
C ALA A 37 -10.24 -8.02 -14.75
N VAL A 38 -11.18 -7.25 -15.29
CA VAL A 38 -12.18 -7.80 -16.22
C VAL A 38 -11.55 -7.78 -17.60
N LEU A 39 -11.19 -8.96 -18.11
CA LEU A 39 -10.79 -9.09 -19.51
C LEU A 39 -12.04 -9.01 -20.38
N THR A 40 -12.40 -7.81 -20.83
CA THR A 40 -13.42 -7.59 -21.85
C THR A 40 -12.77 -7.29 -23.18
N LEU A 41 -13.41 -7.74 -24.27
CA LEU A 41 -13.10 -7.19 -25.58
C LEU A 41 -13.77 -5.82 -25.72
N PRO A 42 -13.12 -4.85 -26.38
CA PRO A 42 -13.75 -3.60 -26.75
C PRO A 42 -15.00 -3.84 -27.62
N PRO A 43 -16.04 -3.00 -27.54
CA PRO A 43 -17.26 -3.14 -28.35
C PRO A 43 -16.97 -3.20 -29.87
N GLU A 44 -15.99 -2.40 -30.29
CA GLU A 44 -15.47 -2.27 -31.65
C GLU A 44 -14.48 -3.36 -32.08
N ALA A 45 -14.29 -4.41 -31.28
CA ALA A 45 -13.38 -5.48 -31.63
C ALA A 45 -13.81 -6.21 -32.93
N PRO A 46 -12.86 -6.52 -33.83
CA PRO A 46 -13.15 -7.20 -35.08
C PRO A 46 -13.73 -8.62 -34.86
N PRO A 47 -14.49 -9.17 -35.83
CA PRO A 47 -15.15 -10.48 -35.70
C PRO A 47 -14.18 -11.62 -35.35
N GLU A 48 -12.96 -11.58 -35.87
CA GLU A 48 -11.90 -12.55 -35.60
C GLU A 48 -11.47 -12.51 -34.13
N ALA A 49 -11.43 -11.32 -33.52
CA ALA A 49 -11.10 -11.17 -32.10
C ALA A 49 -12.23 -11.73 -31.20
N LYS A 50 -13.50 -11.57 -31.61
CA LYS A 50 -14.67 -12.10 -30.88
C LYS A 50 -14.66 -13.63 -30.77
N ALA A 51 -14.05 -14.33 -31.73
CA ALA A 51 -13.87 -15.78 -31.68
C ALA A 51 -13.02 -16.27 -30.49
N PHE A 52 -12.20 -15.39 -29.90
CA PHE A 52 -11.36 -15.69 -28.75
C PHE A 52 -12.03 -15.38 -27.39
N LEU A 53 -13.24 -14.81 -27.36
CA LEU A 53 -13.97 -14.56 -26.10
C LEU A 53 -14.12 -15.79 -25.21
N PRO A 54 -14.47 -16.99 -25.73
CA PRO A 54 -14.59 -18.18 -24.89
C PRO A 54 -13.26 -18.60 -24.24
N LEU A 55 -12.14 -18.36 -24.92
CA LEU A 55 -10.80 -18.62 -24.40
C LEU A 55 -10.39 -17.61 -23.32
N LEU A 56 -10.79 -16.35 -23.45
CA LEU A 56 -10.54 -15.34 -22.41
C LEU A 56 -11.38 -15.62 -21.15
N GLN A 57 -12.61 -16.10 -21.33
CA GLN A 57 -13.51 -16.45 -20.23
C GLN A 57 -13.13 -17.75 -19.51
N SER A 58 -12.36 -18.63 -20.14
CA SER A 58 -11.89 -19.87 -19.54
C SER A 58 -10.66 -19.69 -18.63
N ILE A 59 -10.03 -18.52 -18.65
CA ILE A 59 -8.94 -18.18 -17.74
C ILE A 59 -9.46 -18.23 -16.30
N PRO A 60 -8.89 -19.07 -15.43
CA PRO A 60 -9.36 -19.16 -14.06
C PRO A 60 -9.22 -17.83 -13.33
N LYS A 61 -10.29 -17.37 -12.66
CA LYS A 61 -10.32 -16.10 -11.93
C LYS A 61 -9.21 -15.94 -10.89
N ALA A 62 -8.61 -17.05 -10.43
CA ALA A 62 -7.44 -17.02 -9.56
C ALA A 62 -6.20 -16.38 -10.21
N PHE A 63 -6.01 -16.56 -11.53
CA PHE A 63 -4.93 -15.91 -12.30
C PHE A 63 -5.24 -14.45 -12.61
N LEU A 64 -6.51 -14.05 -12.55
CA LEU A 64 -6.96 -12.67 -12.71
C LEU A 64 -7.01 -11.91 -11.38
N ARG A 65 -6.58 -12.54 -10.27
CA ARG A 65 -6.48 -11.85 -9.00
C ARG A 65 -5.40 -10.78 -9.16
N PRO A 66 -5.76 -9.50 -8.95
CA PRO A 66 -4.76 -8.45 -8.99
C PRO A 66 -3.68 -8.76 -7.95
N VAL A 67 -2.41 -8.56 -8.34
CA VAL A 67 -1.29 -8.60 -7.41
C VAL A 67 -1.62 -7.64 -6.28
N LYS A 68 -1.40 -8.06 -5.02
CA LYS A 68 -1.60 -7.18 -3.86
C LYS A 68 -0.79 -5.91 -4.07
N THR A 69 -1.45 -4.82 -4.42
CA THR A 69 -0.80 -3.52 -4.53
C THR A 69 -0.96 -2.79 -3.24
N TYR A 70 0.17 -2.46 -2.64
CA TYR A 70 0.23 -1.60 -1.48
C TYR A 70 0.40 -0.17 -1.94
N SER A 71 -0.32 0.76 -1.30
CA SER A 71 -0.18 2.19 -1.55
C SER A 71 0.12 2.90 -0.25
N ASN A 72 1.19 3.70 -0.24
CA ASN A 72 1.64 4.41 0.95
C ASN A 72 0.61 5.45 1.36
N ARG A 73 0.24 5.45 2.64
CA ARG A 73 -0.67 6.44 3.24
C ARG A 73 0.02 7.29 4.29
N LEU A 74 1.09 6.80 4.87
CA LEU A 74 1.94 7.52 5.81
C LEU A 74 3.37 7.02 5.61
N THR A 75 4.32 7.95 5.59
CA THR A 75 5.75 7.64 5.61
C THR A 75 6.37 8.53 6.68
N ILE A 76 7.15 7.93 7.58
CA ILE A 76 7.91 8.68 8.57
C ILE A 76 9.40 8.49 8.29
N TYR A 77 10.16 9.55 8.52
CA TYR A 77 11.62 9.54 8.47
C TYR A 77 12.10 9.88 9.87
N LEU A 78 12.84 8.96 10.46
CA LEU A 78 13.42 9.10 11.79
C LEU A 78 14.92 9.20 11.65
N THR A 79 15.57 10.07 12.42
CA THR A 79 17.03 9.99 12.56
C THR A 79 17.43 8.63 13.17
N PRO A 80 18.68 8.19 13.00
CA PRO A 80 19.16 6.97 13.67
C PRO A 80 18.97 7.01 15.18
N GLU A 81 19.18 8.17 15.81
CA GLU A 81 18.97 8.37 17.25
C GLU A 81 17.50 8.23 17.65
N GLU A 82 16.57 8.83 16.90
CA GLU A 82 15.13 8.69 17.16
C GLU A 82 14.66 7.24 16.98
N TRP A 83 15.18 6.55 15.96
CA TRP A 83 14.90 5.15 15.70
C TRP A 83 15.35 4.24 16.85
N ASP A 84 16.58 4.41 17.33
CA ASP A 84 17.14 3.61 18.41
C ASP A 84 16.44 3.85 19.76
N ASN A 85 15.86 5.04 19.94
CA ASN A 85 15.11 5.42 21.14
C ASN A 85 13.61 5.08 21.08
N LEU A 86 13.11 4.49 19.99
CA LEU A 86 11.71 4.08 19.91
C LEU A 86 11.39 3.03 21.00
N PRO A 87 10.36 3.25 21.84
CA PRO A 87 9.96 2.29 22.86
C PRO A 87 9.59 0.91 22.28
N THR A 88 8.99 0.93 21.08
CA THR A 88 8.66 -0.27 20.31
C THR A 88 9.11 -0.05 18.86
N PRO A 89 10.12 -0.79 18.38
CA PRO A 89 10.58 -0.66 17.01
C PRO A 89 9.52 -1.23 16.04
N TYR A 90 9.30 -0.53 14.93
CA TYR A 90 8.43 -0.99 13.86
C TYR A 90 9.00 -2.25 13.19
N ARG A 91 8.12 -3.17 12.78
CA ARG A 91 8.50 -4.35 11.98
C ARG A 91 7.67 -4.42 10.72
N VAL A 92 8.32 -4.80 9.62
CA VAL A 92 7.60 -5.12 8.38
C VAL A 92 6.61 -6.23 8.68
N GLY A 93 5.33 -6.00 8.37
CA GLY A 93 4.27 -6.90 8.80
C GLY A 93 3.27 -6.27 9.77
N ASP A 94 3.74 -5.36 10.63
CA ASP A 94 2.95 -4.80 11.70
C ASP A 94 1.80 -3.95 11.16
N THR A 95 0.66 -4.03 11.82
CA THR A 95 -0.56 -3.29 11.45
C THR A 95 -0.80 -2.19 12.47
N PHE A 96 -1.18 -1.02 11.97
CA PHE A 96 -1.41 0.18 12.76
C PHE A 96 -2.72 0.83 12.33
N THR A 97 -3.37 1.43 13.31
CA THR A 97 -4.43 2.41 13.12
C THR A 97 -3.81 3.81 13.15
N VAL A 98 -4.05 4.59 12.09
CA VAL A 98 -3.75 6.01 12.05
C VAL A 98 -5.03 6.81 12.28
N THR A 99 -4.99 7.74 13.22
CA THR A 99 -6.07 8.67 13.52
C THR A 99 -5.58 10.10 13.32
N ILE A 100 -6.31 10.88 12.51
CA ILE A 100 -6.09 12.32 12.33
C ILE A 100 -7.25 13.03 13.03
N GLU A 101 -6.92 13.71 14.12
CA GLU A 101 -7.86 14.45 14.95
C GLU A 101 -8.16 15.84 14.38
N GLN A 102 -9.23 16.48 14.85
CA GLN A 102 -9.66 17.80 14.35
C GLN A 102 -8.68 18.94 14.71
N ASN A 103 -7.91 18.75 15.77
CA ASN A 103 -6.85 19.67 16.20
C ASN A 103 -5.55 19.51 15.38
N GLY A 104 -5.51 18.58 14.42
CA GLY A 104 -4.33 18.29 13.60
C GLY A 104 -3.38 17.25 14.21
N GLU A 105 -3.70 16.67 15.38
CA GLU A 105 -2.89 15.59 15.94
C GLU A 105 -3.02 14.31 15.09
N ILE A 106 -1.87 13.67 14.85
CA ILE A 106 -1.79 12.38 14.17
C ILE A 106 -1.35 11.34 15.20
N LEU A 107 -2.24 10.39 15.50
CA LEU A 107 -1.95 9.28 16.40
C LEU A 107 -1.78 8.00 15.59
N VAL A 108 -0.64 7.32 15.77
CA VAL A 108 -0.35 6.02 15.17
C VAL A 108 -0.31 4.99 16.30
N LYS A 109 -1.22 4.03 16.30
CA LYS A 109 -1.33 3.00 17.35
C LYS A 109 -1.31 1.62 16.72
N GLN A 110 -0.55 0.70 17.32
CA GLN A 110 -0.55 -0.69 16.88
C GLN A 110 -1.96 -1.27 17.02
N ALA A 111 -2.43 -1.92 15.95
CA ALA A 111 -3.78 -2.48 15.86
C ALA A 111 -3.87 -3.85 16.53
#